data_AF-A0A7X8T7T3-F1
#
_entry.id   AF-A0A7X8T7T3-F1
#
_cell.length_a   1.000
_cell.length_b   1.000
_cell.length_c   1.000
_cell.angle_alpha   90.00
_cell.angle_beta   90.00
_cell.angle_gamma   90.00
#
_symmetry.space_group_name_H-M   'P 1'
#
loop_
_entity.id
_entity.type
_entity.pdbx_description
1 polymer ?
#
loop_
_entity_poly.entity_id
_entity_poly.type
_entity_poly.pdbx_seq_one_letter_code
_entity_poly.pdbx_strand_id
1 'polypeptide(L)' 'MSEKPPLSDSEIYDALHNAWLMLASEAGATEFGNNTLKAARLSLFTLQMTLMMKMEGATDQMPSVPSPHSD' A
#
# COMPACT_ATOMS: atom_id res chain seq x y z
N MET A 1 19.47 21.00 -3.62
CA MET A 1 19.21 19.65 -4.18
C MET A 1 17.72 19.54 -4.35
N SER A 2 17.23 19.11 -5.51
CA SER A 2 15.78 18.95 -5.71
C SER A 2 15.34 17.71 -4.95
N GLU A 3 14.52 17.88 -3.91
CA GLU A 3 13.93 16.75 -3.19
C GLU A 3 13.03 15.99 -4.17
N LYS A 4 13.15 14.65 -4.18
CA LYS A 4 12.27 13.81 -4.98
C LYS A 4 10.83 14.02 -4.47
N PRO A 5 9.83 14.20 -5.35
CA PRO A 5 8.45 14.30 -4.91
C PRO A 5 8.04 13.04 -4.11
N PRO A 6 7.10 13.16 -3.16
CA PRO A 6 6.51 12.02 -2.48
C PRO A 6 5.93 11.02 -3.48
N LEU A 7 5.91 9.74 -3.10
CA LEU A 7 5.34 8.67 -3.93
C LEU A 7 3.82 8.80 -4.02
N SER A 8 3.26 8.49 -5.18
CA SER A 8 1.81 8.29 -5.35
C SER A 8 1.36 6.97 -4.71
N ASP A 9 0.05 6.82 -4.48
CA ASP A 9 -0.52 5.58 -3.95
C ASP A 9 -0.20 4.36 -4.84
N SER A 10 -0.16 4.52 -6.18
CA SER A 10 0.26 3.45 -7.09
C SER A 10 1.74 3.10 -6.94
N GLU A 11 2.61 4.11 -6.81
CA GLU A 11 4.05 3.88 -6.59
C GLU A 11 4.31 3.22 -5.22
N ILE A 12 3.50 3.54 -4.20
CA ILE A 12 3.56 2.88 -2.90
C ILE A 12 3.13 1.42 -3.02
N TYR A 13 2.04 1.12 -3.75
CA TYR A 13 1.61 -0.24 -3.99
C TYR A 13 2.71 -1.07 -4.66
N ASP A 14 3.31 -0.55 -5.73
CA ASP A 14 4.39 -1.22 -6.46
C ASP A 14 5.61 -1.45 -5.57
N ALA A 15 5.97 -0.47 -4.73
CA ALA A 15 7.08 -0.63 -3.78
C ALA A 15 6.81 -1.74 -2.75
N LEU A 16 5.61 -1.81 -2.19
CA LEU A 16 5.21 -2.85 -1.25
C LEU A 16 5.17 -4.23 -1.92
N HIS A 17 4.67 -4.30 -3.15
CA HIS A 17 4.60 -5.53 -3.93
C HIS A 17 6.00 -6.07 -4.24
N ASN A 18 6.92 -5.20 -4.68
CA ASN A 18 8.31 -5.56 -4.94
C ASN A 18 9.02 -6.05 -3.68
N ALA A 19 8.83 -5.37 -2.55
CA ALA A 19 9.37 -5.82 -1.27
C ALA A 19 8.82 -7.20 -0.86
N TRP A 20 7.53 -7.46 -1.12
CA TRP A 20 6.94 -8.76 -0.85
C TRP A 20 7.53 -9.86 -1.72
N LEU A 21 7.70 -9.61 -3.03
CA LEU A 21 8.31 -10.55 -3.98
C LEU A 21 9.75 -10.89 -3.59
N MET A 22 10.53 -9.89 -3.15
CA MET A 22 11.89 -10.10 -2.66
C MET A 22 11.97 -11.07 -1.47
N LEU A 23 10.92 -11.15 -0.65
CA LEU A 23 10.88 -12.02 0.53
C LEU A 23 10.11 -13.33 0.28
N ALA A 24 9.40 -13.46 -0.85
CA ALA A 24 8.48 -14.56 -1.11
C ALA A 24 9.21 -15.91 -1.25
N SER A 25 10.39 -15.91 -1.86
CA SER A 25 11.24 -17.09 -2.08
C SER A 25 12.21 -17.38 -0.94
N GLU A 26 12.31 -16.50 0.05
CA GLU A 26 13.36 -16.58 1.06
C GLU A 26 12.96 -17.47 2.25
N ALA A 27 13.95 -18.18 2.77
CA ALA A 27 13.83 -19.00 3.99
C ALA A 27 14.84 -18.53 5.04
N GLY A 28 14.39 -18.42 6.30
CA GLY A 28 15.28 -18.07 7.40
C GLY A 28 16.15 -19.25 7.81
N ALA A 29 17.44 -19.02 8.03
CA ALA A 29 18.38 -20.03 8.51
C ALA A 29 18.07 -20.53 9.93
N THR A 30 17.34 -19.72 10.71
CA THR A 30 16.87 -20.07 12.06
C THR A 30 15.34 -20.02 12.10
N GLU A 31 14.75 -20.68 13.09
CA GLU A 31 13.31 -20.60 13.31
C GLU A 31 12.84 -19.15 13.52
N PHE A 32 13.58 -18.38 14.32
CA PHE A 32 13.27 -16.97 14.54
C PHE A 32 13.31 -16.18 13.23
N GLY A 33 14.36 -16.30 12.43
CA GLY A 33 14.46 -15.62 11.14
C GLY A 33 13.36 -16.02 10.16
N ASN A 34 12.98 -17.31 10.13
CA ASN A 34 11.90 -17.79 9.29
C ASN A 34 10.54 -17.21 9.73
N ASN A 35 10.30 -17.12 11.04
CA ASN A 35 9.10 -16.49 11.59
C ASN A 35 9.08 -14.98 11.32
N THR A 36 10.22 -14.30 11.39
CA THR A 36 10.35 -12.89 10.98
C THR A 36 9.99 -12.70 9.51
N LEU A 37 10.49 -13.55 8.60
CA LEU A 37 10.13 -13.48 7.18
C LEU A 37 8.65 -13.75 6.91
N LYS A 38 8.03 -14.67 7.67
CA LYS A 38 6.57 -14.91 7.59
C LYS A 38 5.79 -13.68 8.04
N ALA A 39 6.18 -13.07 9.16
CA ALA A 39 5.53 -11.85 9.67
C ALA A 39 5.68 -10.68 8.68
N ALA A 40 6.86 -10.48 8.12
CA ALA A 40 7.12 -9.44 7.12
C ALA A 40 6.22 -9.60 5.87
N ARG A 41 6.14 -10.82 5.32
CA ARG A 41 5.26 -11.12 4.18
C ARG A 41 3.79 -10.85 4.49
N LEU A 42 3.31 -11.25 5.67
CA LEU A 42 1.92 -11.01 6.08
C LEU A 42 1.63 -9.51 6.20
N SER A 43 2.53 -8.74 6.82
CA SER A 43 2.37 -7.29 6.97
C SER A 43 2.36 -6.58 5.62
N LEU A 44 3.31 -6.90 4.74
CA LEU A 44 3.38 -6.33 3.39
C LEU A 44 2.13 -6.65 2.56
N PHE A 45 1.62 -7.87 2.64
CA PHE A 45 0.37 -8.26 1.98
C PHE A 45 -0.83 -7.47 2.52
N THR A 46 -0.93 -7.35 3.85
CA THR A 46 -2.00 -6.60 4.51
C THR A 46 -2.01 -5.13 4.10
N LEU A 47 -0.84 -4.51 4.01
CA LEU A 47 -0.69 -3.11 3.58
C LEU A 47 -1.12 -2.92 2.11
N GLN A 48 -0.72 -3.84 1.21
CA GLN A 48 -1.16 -3.82 -0.19
C GLN A 48 -2.69 -3.89 -0.31
N MET A 49 -3.32 -4.82 0.42
CA MET A 49 -4.78 -4.97 0.42
C MET A 49 -5.50 -3.73 0.96
N THR A 50 -5.01 -3.16 2.05
CA THR A 50 -5.61 -1.96 2.66
C THR A 50 -5.51 -0.76 1.72
N LEU A 51 -4.39 -0.62 1.03
CA LEU A 51 -4.19 0.43 0.04
C LEU A 51 -5.12 0.26 -1.16
N MET A 52 -5.26 -0.97 -1.69
CA MET A 52 -6.22 -1.28 -2.75
C MET A 52 -7.66 -0.93 -2.35
N MET A 53 -8.11 -1.35 -1.17
CA MET A 53 -9.46 -1.03 -0.67
C MET A 53 -9.71 0.48 -0.58
N LYS A 54 -8.70 1.25 -0.15
CA LYS A 54 -8.80 2.72 -0.10
C LYS A 54 -8.86 3.33 -1.50
N MET A 55 -8.05 2.83 -2.44
CA MET A 55 -8.04 3.29 -3.83
C MET A 55 -9.37 2.98 -4.53
N GLU A 56 -9.97 1.82 -4.26
CA GLU A 56 -11.30 1.45 -4.75
C GLU A 56 -12.40 2.33 -4.12
N GLY A 57 -12.38 2.52 -2.79
CA GLY A 57 -13.35 3.36 -2.09
C GLY A 57 -13.28 4.86 -2.44
N ALA A 58 -12.12 5.35 -2.90
CA ALA A 58 -11.96 6.71 -3.39
C ALA A 58 -12.66 6.97 -4.75
N THR A 59 -13.06 5.92 -5.47
CA THR A 59 -13.78 6.08 -6.75
C THR A 59 -15.27 6.39 -6.60
N ASP A 60 -15.84 6.29 -5.39
CA ASP A 60 -17.30 6.30 -5.18
C ASP A 60 -17.85 7.50 -4.38
N GLN A 61 -17.02 8.51 -4.06
CA GLN A 61 -17.51 9.75 -3.44
C GLN A 61 -16.79 11.00 -3.95
N MET A 62 -17.33 11.60 -5.00
CA MET A 62 -17.39 13.06 -5.05
C MET A 62 -18.74 13.49 -4.49
N PRO A 63 -18.82 14.14 -3.31
CA PRO A 63 -19.98 14.93 -2.98
C PRO A 63 -19.98 16.10 -3.97
N SER A 64 -20.92 16.08 -4.92
CA SER A 64 -21.25 17.24 -5.73
C SER A 64 -21.50 18.42 -4.79
N VAL A 65 -20.62 19.43 -4.87
CA VAL A 65 -20.77 20.71 -4.17
C VAL A 65 -22.18 21.22 -4.47
N PRO A 66 -23.05 21.46 -3.47
CA PRO A 66 -24.35 22.06 -3.74
C PRO A 66 -24.11 23.48 -4.26
N SER A 67 -24.57 23.76 -5.48
CA SER A 67 -24.58 25.11 -6.03
C SER A 67 -25.37 26.03 -5.09
N PRO A 68 -24.84 27.21 -4.71
CA PRO A 68 -25.60 28.15 -3.91
C PRO A 68 -26.75 28.70 -4.75
N HIS A 69 -27.99 28.30 -4.42
CA HIS A 69 -29.16 29.02 -4.91
C HIS A 69 -29.22 30.36 -4.17
N SER A 70 -29.07 31.44 -4.93
CA SER A 70 -29.49 32.78 -4.54
C SER A 70 -30.97 32.94 -4.90
N ASP A 71 -31.80 33.26 -3.91
CA ASP A 71 -33.00 34.10 -4.01
C ASP A 71 -33.43 34.56 -2.60
#